data_AF-A0A7S0RZW4-F1
#
_entry.id   AF-A0A7S0RZW4-F1
#
_cell.length_a   1.000
_cell.length_b   1.000
_cell.length_c   1.000
_cell.angle_alpha   90.00
_cell.angle_beta   90.00
_cell.angle_gamma   90.00
#
_symmetry.space_group_name_H-M   'P 1'
#
loop_
_entity.id
_entity.type
_entity.pdbx_description
1 polymer ?
#
loop_
_entity_poly.entity_id
_entity_poly.type
_entity_poly.pdbx_seq_one_letter_code
_entity_poly.pdbx_strand_id
1 'polypeptide(L)'
;AWTTLIASAEKLDDLERIKAVYEPFLASFPLCYGYWKKYAEAEARHQNVATALSIYERGTAATPYSMDLWGAYASCKKANDGTAEEVRSIFERALAYNGSDYLSHSLWDKYMSFEEEQGSSVTVAALYTRILSQPLKQLDRYMQSLQSFTQGRSASELVAPEA
;
A
#
# COMPACT_ATOMS: atom_id res chain seq x y z
N ALA A 1 -1.13 -31.10 2.48
CA ALA A 1 -1.18 -29.87 3.30
C ALA A 1 -1.69 -28.70 2.44
N TRP A 2 -2.25 -27.64 3.01
CA TRP A 2 -2.71 -26.48 2.22
C TRP A 2 -1.61 -25.90 1.33
N THR A 3 -0.39 -25.81 1.85
CA THR A 3 0.79 -25.31 1.11
C THR A 3 1.15 -26.13 -0.12
N THR A 4 1.06 -27.46 -0.04
CA THR A 4 1.33 -28.35 -1.20
C THR A 4 0.26 -28.21 -2.28
N LEU A 5 -0.99 -28.02 -1.86
CA LEU A 5 -2.13 -27.91 -2.75
C LEU A 5 -2.14 -26.54 -3.47
N ILE A 6 -1.83 -25.46 -2.75
CA ILE A 6 -1.58 -24.12 -3.32
C ILE A 6 -0.42 -24.17 -4.31
N ALA A 7 0.73 -24.73 -3.93
CA ALA A 7 1.88 -24.82 -4.83
C ALA A 7 1.58 -25.62 -6.11
N SER A 8 0.76 -26.67 -6.01
CA SER A 8 0.33 -27.43 -7.19
C SER A 8 -0.61 -26.65 -8.11
N ALA A 9 -1.52 -25.85 -7.54
CA ALA A 9 -2.42 -24.99 -8.31
C ALA A 9 -1.65 -23.85 -9.00
N GLU A 10 -0.71 -23.21 -8.29
CA GLU A 10 0.16 -22.15 -8.83
C GLU A 10 1.04 -22.66 -9.99
N LYS A 11 1.57 -23.89 -9.88
CA LYS A 11 2.42 -24.48 -10.93
C LYS A 11 1.66 -24.72 -12.23
N LEU A 12 0.38 -25.03 -12.15
CA LEU A 12 -0.46 -25.29 -13.32
C LEU A 12 -1.02 -24.00 -13.93
N ASP A 13 -0.91 -22.87 -13.22
CA ASP A 13 -1.45 -21.55 -13.58
C ASP A 13 -2.91 -21.59 -14.06
N ASP A 14 -3.67 -22.53 -13.53
CA ASP A 14 -5.10 -22.70 -13.80
C ASP A 14 -5.88 -21.84 -12.81
N LEU A 15 -6.44 -20.74 -13.31
CA LEU A 15 -7.13 -19.74 -12.50
C LEU A 15 -8.29 -20.32 -11.70
N GLU A 16 -9.08 -21.21 -12.27
CA GLU A 16 -10.25 -21.79 -11.59
C GLU A 16 -9.80 -22.69 -10.44
N ARG A 17 -8.70 -23.43 -10.61
CA ARG A 17 -8.08 -24.18 -9.51
C ARG A 17 -7.49 -23.25 -8.47
N ILE A 18 -6.81 -22.19 -8.87
CA ILE A 18 -6.27 -21.19 -7.92
C ILE A 18 -7.41 -20.66 -7.04
N LYS A 19 -8.51 -20.17 -7.63
CA LYS A 19 -9.69 -19.71 -6.86
C LYS A 19 -10.26 -20.78 -5.94
N ALA A 20 -10.47 -21.99 -6.46
CA ALA A 20 -11.05 -23.10 -5.69
C ALA A 20 -10.21 -23.51 -4.47
N VAL A 21 -8.91 -23.24 -4.51
CA VAL A 21 -7.98 -23.53 -3.42
C VAL A 21 -7.83 -22.34 -2.46
N TYR A 22 -7.68 -21.14 -3.02
CA TYR A 22 -7.41 -19.93 -2.25
C TYR A 22 -8.63 -19.48 -1.45
N GLU A 23 -9.85 -19.58 -1.99
CA GLU A 23 -11.07 -19.14 -1.30
C GLU A 23 -11.31 -19.92 0.02
N PRO A 24 -11.32 -21.26 0.06
CA PRO A 24 -11.47 -21.99 1.32
C PRO A 24 -10.29 -21.81 2.28
N PHE A 25 -9.07 -21.69 1.74
CA PHE A 25 -7.87 -21.48 2.54
C PHE A 25 -7.93 -20.14 3.27
N LEU A 26 -8.24 -19.05 2.55
CA LEU A 26 -8.31 -17.70 3.12
C LEU A 26 -9.56 -17.50 4.00
N ALA A 27 -10.64 -18.25 3.75
CA ALA A 27 -11.76 -18.31 4.68
C ALA A 27 -11.39 -18.95 6.03
N SER A 28 -10.51 -19.96 6.01
CA SER A 28 -10.05 -20.64 7.23
C SER A 28 -8.89 -19.92 7.92
N PHE A 29 -8.01 -19.29 7.14
CA PHE A 29 -6.78 -18.62 7.59
C PHE A 29 -6.68 -17.19 7.06
N PRO A 30 -7.61 -16.29 7.46
CA PRO A 30 -7.70 -14.94 6.91
C PRO A 30 -6.47 -14.07 7.25
N LEU A 31 -5.76 -14.39 8.33
CA LEU A 31 -4.60 -13.60 8.78
C LEU A 31 -3.33 -13.82 7.95
N CYS A 32 -3.34 -14.77 7.01
CA CYS A 32 -2.20 -15.11 6.18
C CYS A 32 -2.05 -14.13 4.98
N TYR A 33 -1.71 -12.88 5.27
CA TYR A 33 -1.61 -11.76 4.30
C TYR A 33 -0.78 -12.09 3.04
N GLY A 34 0.29 -12.88 3.18
CA GLY A 34 1.13 -13.27 2.04
C GLY A 34 0.37 -14.06 0.97
N TYR A 35 -0.67 -14.80 1.36
CA TYR A 35 -1.50 -15.55 0.42
C TYR A 35 -2.58 -14.68 -0.22
N TRP A 36 -3.12 -13.68 0.49
CA TRP A 36 -3.97 -12.66 -0.11
C TRP A 36 -3.26 -11.94 -1.25
N LYS A 37 -2.01 -11.52 -1.01
CA LYS A 37 -1.18 -10.88 -2.03
C LYS A 37 -0.96 -11.78 -3.24
N LYS A 38 -0.54 -13.04 -3.03
CA LYS A 38 -0.31 -14.01 -4.12
C LYS A 38 -1.58 -14.27 -4.94
N TYR A 39 -2.72 -14.38 -4.28
CA TYR A 39 -4.01 -14.60 -4.94
C TYR A 39 -4.39 -13.42 -5.84
N ALA A 40 -4.30 -12.20 -5.32
CA ALA A 40 -4.57 -11.01 -6.10
C ALA A 40 -3.59 -10.83 -7.27
N GLU A 41 -2.30 -11.11 -7.06
CA GLU A 41 -1.30 -11.12 -8.14
C GLU A 41 -1.59 -12.18 -9.20
N ALA A 42 -2.10 -13.36 -8.81
CA ALA A 42 -2.52 -14.38 -9.76
C ALA A 42 -3.69 -13.88 -10.63
N GLU A 43 -4.76 -13.36 -10.05
CA GLU A 43 -5.87 -12.78 -10.82
C GLU A 43 -5.41 -11.66 -11.76
N ALA A 44 -4.51 -10.78 -11.28
CA ALA A 44 -3.97 -9.69 -12.10
C ALA A 44 -3.17 -10.21 -13.31
N ARG A 45 -2.40 -11.32 -13.18
CA ARG A 45 -1.69 -11.95 -14.30
C ARG A 45 -2.64 -12.48 -15.37
N HIS A 46 -3.82 -12.94 -14.97
CA HIS A 46 -4.89 -13.40 -15.87
C HIS A 46 -5.79 -12.24 -16.38
N GLN A 47 -5.31 -10.99 -16.29
CA GLN A 47 -6.01 -9.77 -16.72
C GLN A 47 -7.34 -9.48 -15.99
N ASN A 48 -7.60 -10.16 -14.86
CA ASN A 48 -8.79 -9.94 -14.03
C ASN A 48 -8.53 -8.88 -12.96
N VAL A 49 -8.21 -7.67 -13.40
CA VAL A 49 -7.82 -6.57 -12.52
C VAL A 49 -8.91 -6.23 -11.50
N ALA A 50 -10.17 -6.18 -11.92
CA ALA A 50 -11.28 -5.87 -11.02
C ALA A 50 -11.40 -6.90 -9.88
N THR A 51 -11.22 -8.19 -10.20
CA THR A 51 -11.19 -9.27 -9.21
C THR A 51 -9.99 -9.14 -8.30
N ALA A 52 -8.80 -8.85 -8.85
CA ALA A 52 -7.59 -8.63 -8.07
C ALA A 52 -7.76 -7.48 -7.05
N LEU A 53 -8.33 -6.34 -7.45
CA LEU A 53 -8.62 -5.22 -6.55
C LEU A 53 -9.64 -5.59 -5.47
N SER A 54 -10.67 -6.39 -5.80
CA SER A 54 -11.64 -6.91 -4.84
C SER A 54 -10.98 -7.85 -3.81
N ILE A 55 -10.05 -8.70 -4.24
CA ILE A 55 -9.28 -9.57 -3.34
C ILE A 55 -8.37 -8.74 -2.43
N TYR A 56 -7.72 -7.70 -2.95
CA TYR A 56 -6.94 -6.78 -2.12
C TYR A 56 -7.82 -6.11 -1.06
N GLU A 57 -9.00 -5.61 -1.42
CA GLU A 57 -9.94 -4.97 -0.50
C GLU A 57 -10.40 -5.95 0.60
N ARG A 58 -10.72 -7.20 0.24
CA ARG A 58 -11.05 -8.26 1.23
C ARG A 58 -9.87 -8.59 2.12
N GLY A 59 -8.68 -8.68 1.54
CA GLY A 59 -7.46 -9.03 2.26
C GLY A 59 -7.04 -7.94 3.26
N THR A 60 -7.15 -6.66 2.89
CA THR A 60 -6.84 -5.55 3.79
C THR A 60 -7.89 -5.38 4.89
N ALA A 61 -9.16 -5.72 4.62
CA ALA A 61 -10.18 -5.82 5.67
C ALA A 61 -9.89 -6.95 6.67
N ALA A 62 -9.42 -8.10 6.18
CA ALA A 62 -9.04 -9.24 7.03
C ALA A 62 -7.70 -9.01 7.78
N THR A 63 -6.76 -8.29 7.17
CA THR A 63 -5.40 -8.04 7.71
C THR A 63 -5.02 -6.57 7.63
N PRO A 64 -5.72 -5.68 8.38
CA PRO A 64 -5.52 -4.24 8.27
C PRO A 64 -4.13 -3.78 8.72
N TYR A 65 -3.44 -4.57 9.54
CA TYR A 65 -2.08 -4.29 10.02
C TYR A 65 -0.96 -4.78 9.07
N SER A 66 -1.31 -5.33 7.89
CA SER A 66 -0.31 -5.74 6.90
C SER A 66 0.05 -4.58 5.98
N MET A 67 1.13 -3.87 6.31
CA MET A 67 1.68 -2.79 5.47
C MET A 67 2.06 -3.26 4.06
N ASP A 68 2.54 -4.51 3.94
CA ASP A 68 2.90 -5.11 2.66
C ASP A 68 1.69 -5.28 1.75
N LEU A 69 0.55 -5.71 2.30
CA LEU A 69 -0.67 -5.90 1.53
C LEU A 69 -1.27 -4.57 1.08
N TRP A 70 -1.30 -3.57 1.97
CA TRP A 70 -1.72 -2.21 1.62
C TRP A 70 -0.85 -1.60 0.52
N GLY A 71 0.47 -1.75 0.63
CA GLY A 71 1.40 -1.27 -0.39
C GLY A 71 1.17 -1.96 -1.74
N ALA A 72 0.97 -3.28 -1.74
CA ALA A 72 0.67 -4.02 -2.96
C ALA A 72 -0.68 -3.59 -3.58
N TYR A 73 -1.69 -3.33 -2.75
CA TYR A 73 -3.00 -2.83 -3.21
C TYR A 73 -2.87 -1.46 -3.89
N ALA A 74 -2.19 -0.51 -3.25
CA ALA A 74 -1.95 0.82 -3.80
C ALA A 74 -1.17 0.77 -5.12
N SER A 75 -0.11 -0.06 -5.18
CA SER A 75 0.66 -0.28 -6.42
C SER A 75 -0.18 -0.89 -7.53
N CYS A 76 -1.02 -1.88 -7.21
CA CYS A 76 -1.93 -2.50 -8.18
C CYS A 76 -2.95 -1.48 -8.70
N LYS A 77 -3.56 -0.68 -7.82
CA LYS A 77 -4.52 0.36 -8.21
C LYS A 77 -3.87 1.41 -9.09
N LYS A 78 -2.66 1.87 -8.74
CA LYS A 78 -1.86 2.82 -9.56
C LYS A 78 -1.52 2.26 -10.94
N ALA A 79 -1.16 0.98 -11.04
CA ALA A 79 -0.79 0.34 -12.30
C ALA A 79 -1.96 0.12 -13.27
N ASN A 80 -3.20 0.17 -12.77
CA ASN A 80 -4.41 -0.12 -13.54
C ASN A 80 -5.33 1.11 -13.62
N ASP A 81 -4.75 2.24 -14.03
CA ASP A 81 -5.44 3.52 -14.28
C ASP A 81 -6.28 4.05 -13.10
N GLY A 82 -5.91 3.68 -11.87
CA GLY A 82 -6.50 4.26 -10.67
C GLY A 82 -6.21 5.76 -10.59
N THR A 83 -7.24 6.54 -10.27
CA THR A 83 -7.07 7.98 -10.08
C THR A 83 -6.15 8.26 -8.89
N ALA A 84 -5.48 9.41 -8.90
CA ALA A 84 -4.60 9.79 -7.79
C ALA A 84 -5.36 9.82 -6.45
N GLU A 85 -6.63 10.25 -6.45
CA GLU A 85 -7.49 10.27 -5.26
C GLU A 85 -7.80 8.87 -4.72
N GLU A 86 -8.07 7.90 -5.59
CA GLU A 86 -8.29 6.51 -5.15
C GLU A 86 -7.03 5.91 -4.52
N VAL A 87 -5.87 6.15 -5.11
CA VAL A 87 -4.60 5.66 -4.57
C VAL A 87 -4.28 6.35 -3.23
N ARG A 88 -4.52 7.66 -3.11
CA ARG A 88 -4.42 8.39 -1.83
C ARG A 88 -5.34 7.80 -0.77
N SER A 89 -6.59 7.53 -1.13
CA SER A 89 -7.57 6.93 -0.22
C SER A 89 -7.09 5.59 0.35
N ILE A 90 -6.44 4.76 -0.49
CA ILE A 90 -5.84 3.49 -0.03
C ILE A 90 -4.71 3.75 0.96
N PHE A 91 -3.80 4.68 0.68
CA PHE A 91 -2.71 5.04 1.60
C PHE A 91 -3.23 5.62 2.92
N GLU A 92 -4.20 6.53 2.88
CA GLU A 92 -4.80 7.11 4.09
C GLU A 92 -5.48 6.05 4.96
N ARG A 93 -6.22 5.12 4.33
CA ARG A 93 -6.78 3.96 5.04
C ARG A 93 -5.69 3.08 5.65
N ALA A 94 -4.61 2.81 4.93
CA ALA A 94 -3.49 2.04 5.44
C ALA A 94 -2.84 2.72 6.66
N LEU A 95 -2.66 4.03 6.61
CA LEU A 95 -2.08 4.84 7.69
C LEU A 95 -2.99 4.95 8.91
N ALA A 96 -4.31 4.89 8.74
CA ALA A 96 -5.24 4.86 9.88
C ALA A 96 -5.01 3.64 10.79
N TYR A 97 -4.54 2.51 10.23
CA TYR A 97 -4.21 1.31 11.00
C TYR A 97 -2.73 1.19 11.37
N ASN A 98 -1.83 1.61 10.47
CA ASN A 98 -0.40 1.32 10.57
C ASN A 98 0.47 2.56 10.81
N GLY A 99 -0.07 3.77 10.68
CA GLY A 99 0.73 5.00 10.61
C GLY A 99 1.49 5.34 11.89
N SER A 100 1.01 4.86 13.04
CA SER A 100 1.64 5.01 14.35
C SER A 100 2.56 3.84 14.74
N ASP A 101 2.65 2.80 13.90
CA ASP A 101 3.55 1.68 14.17
C ASP A 101 5.01 2.12 13.98
N TYR A 102 5.86 1.76 14.93
CA TYR A 102 7.28 2.15 14.97
C TYR A 102 8.06 1.73 13.71
N LEU A 103 7.64 0.65 13.06
CA LEU A 103 8.25 0.11 11.85
C LEU A 103 7.47 0.47 10.56
N SER A 104 6.51 1.40 10.61
CA SER A 104 5.72 1.82 9.45
C SER A 104 6.44 2.66 8.39
N HIS A 105 7.75 2.93 8.57
CA HIS A 105 8.59 3.65 7.61
C HIS A 105 8.44 3.17 6.15
N SER A 106 8.30 1.85 5.93
CA SER A 106 8.12 1.31 4.57
C SER A 106 6.81 1.72 3.89
N LEU A 107 5.74 1.94 4.66
CA LEU A 107 4.45 2.42 4.14
C LEU A 107 4.51 3.92 3.86
N TRP A 108 5.12 4.69 4.78
CA TRP A 108 5.35 6.12 4.60
C TRP A 108 6.24 6.42 3.38
N ASP A 109 7.30 5.63 3.17
CA ASP A 109 8.18 5.77 2.00
C ASP A 109 7.42 5.57 0.70
N LYS A 110 6.56 4.54 0.62
CA LYS A 110 5.72 4.31 -0.57
C LYS A 110 4.75 5.45 -0.81
N TYR A 111 4.15 6.01 0.24
CA TYR A 111 3.22 7.12 0.08
C TYR A 111 3.95 8.41 -0.32
N MET A 112 5.11 8.68 0.27
CA MET A 112 5.99 9.79 -0.11
C MET A 112 6.39 9.73 -1.57
N SER A 113 6.91 8.59 -2.05
CA SER A 113 7.27 8.44 -3.46
C SER A 113 6.08 8.63 -4.39
N PHE A 114 4.89 8.19 -3.98
CA PHE A 114 3.67 8.45 -4.76
C PHE A 114 3.32 9.94 -4.83
N GLU A 115 3.38 10.68 -3.73
CA GLU A 115 3.12 12.14 -3.73
C GLU A 115 4.25 12.93 -4.41
N GLU A 116 5.49 12.47 -4.40
CA GLU A 116 6.58 13.10 -5.16
C GLU A 116 6.39 12.97 -6.67
N GLU A 117 5.76 11.88 -7.13
CA GLU A 117 5.44 11.68 -8.56
C GLU A 117 4.15 12.38 -9.01
N GLN A 118 3.14 12.49 -8.14
CA GLN A 118 1.77 12.91 -8.50
C GLN A 118 1.28 14.17 -7.79
N GLY A 119 1.94 14.57 -6.71
CA GLY A 119 1.51 15.61 -5.78
C GLY A 119 2.17 16.96 -6.01
N SER A 120 1.71 17.95 -5.25
CA SER A 120 2.31 19.27 -5.19
C SER A 120 3.38 19.30 -4.10
N SER A 121 4.36 20.20 -4.20
CA SER A 121 5.32 20.47 -3.13
C SER A 121 4.65 20.69 -1.76
N VAL A 122 3.43 21.23 -1.76
CA VAL A 122 2.61 21.44 -0.56
C VAL A 122 2.15 20.13 0.07
N THR A 123 1.68 19.15 -0.73
CA THR A 123 1.21 17.86 -0.19
C THR A 123 2.38 17.06 0.38
N VAL A 124 3.52 17.09 -0.29
CA VAL A 124 4.77 16.46 0.18
C VAL A 124 5.25 17.10 1.49
N ALA A 125 5.23 18.44 1.61
CA ALA A 125 5.58 19.15 2.84
C ALA A 125 4.64 18.82 4.02
N ALA A 126 3.33 18.75 3.76
CA ALA A 126 2.35 18.33 4.75
C ALA A 126 2.60 16.88 5.22
N LEU A 127 2.97 15.99 4.29
CA LEU A 127 3.26 14.60 4.59
C LEU A 127 4.51 14.45 5.47
N TYR A 128 5.59 15.17 5.18
CA TYR A 128 6.77 15.24 6.06
C TYR A 128 6.40 15.68 7.47
N THR A 129 5.58 16.74 7.59
CA THR A 129 5.15 17.25 8.90
C THR A 129 4.37 16.20 9.69
N ARG A 130 3.49 15.45 9.00
CA ARG A 130 2.73 14.35 9.62
C ARG A 130 3.63 13.19 10.02
N ILE A 131 4.59 12.79 9.19
CA ILE A 131 5.56 11.72 9.52
C ILE A 131 6.36 12.08 10.77
N LEU A 132 6.85 13.32 10.86
CA LEU A 132 7.63 13.80 12.01
C LEU A 132 6.83 13.89 13.31
N SER A 133 5.50 13.86 13.24
CA SER A 133 4.63 13.77 14.42
C SER A 133 4.47 12.35 14.98
N GLN A 134 4.90 11.31 14.23
CA GLN A 134 4.75 9.91 14.62
C GLN A 134 6.06 9.34 15.19
N PRO A 135 6.02 8.48 16.23
CA PRO A 135 7.22 7.88 16.80
C PRO A 135 7.74 6.73 15.91
N LEU A 136 8.50 7.05 14.86
CA LEU A 136 9.05 6.07 13.90
C LEU A 136 10.54 5.78 14.14
N LYS A 137 10.98 4.57 13.75
CA LYS A 137 12.39 4.15 13.84
C LYS A 137 13.36 5.05 13.06
N GLN A 138 12.92 5.61 11.93
CA GLN A 138 13.78 6.36 11.01
C GLN A 138 13.44 7.85 10.96
N LEU A 139 12.98 8.42 12.08
CA LEU A 139 12.63 9.85 12.17
C LEU A 139 13.78 10.78 11.73
N ASP A 140 15.02 10.48 12.12
CA ASP A 140 16.19 11.29 11.74
C ASP A 140 16.38 11.39 10.22
N ARG A 141 16.12 10.29 9.50
CA ARG A 141 16.18 10.25 8.03
C ARG A 141 15.15 11.20 7.43
N TYR A 142 13.91 11.15 7.90
CA TYR A 142 12.86 12.04 7.41
C TYR A 142 13.15 13.50 7.72
N MET A 143 13.75 13.79 8.88
CA MET A 143 14.15 15.16 9.24
C MET A 143 15.23 15.69 8.29
N GLN A 144 16.24 14.87 7.97
CA GLN A 144 17.28 15.24 6.99
C GLN A 144 16.70 15.42 5.59
N SER A 145 15.82 14.52 5.15
CA SER A 145 15.12 14.64 3.86
C SER A 145 14.28 15.92 3.78
N LEU A 146 13.56 16.29 4.84
CA LEU A 146 12.83 17.55 4.89
C LEU A 146 13.77 18.76 4.80
N GLN A 147 14.90 18.75 5.52
CA GLN A 147 15.89 19.82 5.44
C GLN A 147 16.38 20.01 4.00
N SER A 148 16.79 18.94 3.32
CA SER A 148 17.18 18.98 1.90
C SER A 148 16.03 19.42 0.99
N PHE A 149 14.80 19.00 1.27
CA PHE A 149 13.60 19.38 0.50
C PHE A 149 13.28 20.88 0.63
N THR A 150 13.58 21.51 1.77
CA THR A 150 13.37 22.94 2.00
C THR A 150 14.53 23.81 1.50
N GLN A 151 15.72 23.26 1.31
CA GLN A 151 16.88 24.00 0.79
C GLN A 151 16.61 24.45 -0.65
N GLY A 152 16.40 25.75 -0.83
CA GLY A 152 16.17 26.37 -2.15
C GLY A 152 14.70 26.57 -2.53
N ARG A 153 13.74 26.28 -1.63
CA ARG A 153 12.32 26.56 -1.85
C ARG A 153 11.82 27.70 -0.97
N SER A 154 10.93 28.50 -1.51
CA SER A 154 10.30 29.61 -0.77
C SER A 154 9.15 29.10 0.10
N ALA A 155 8.85 29.80 1.20
CA ALA A 155 7.78 29.40 2.12
C ALA A 155 6.40 29.33 1.43
N SER A 156 6.16 30.17 0.42
CA SER A 156 4.93 30.19 -0.39
C SER A 156 4.74 28.96 -1.29
N GLU A 157 5.80 28.20 -1.58
CA GLU A 157 5.73 26.97 -2.38
C GLU A 157 5.47 25.73 -1.52
N LEU A 158 5.65 25.85 -0.20
CA LEU A 158 5.60 24.75 0.76
C LEU A 158 4.33 24.78 1.62
N VAL A 159 3.74 25.96 1.77
CA VAL A 159 2.54 26.18 2.57
C VAL A 159 1.41 26.60 1.64
N ALA A 160 0.25 25.96 1.77
CA ALA A 160 -0.94 26.42 1.06
C ALA A 160 -1.24 27.87 1.47
N PRO A 161 -1.58 28.79 0.54
CA PRO A 161 -1.97 30.14 0.91
C PRO A 161 -3.13 30.07 1.91
N GLU A 162 -2.97 30.75 3.05
CA GLU A 162 -4.05 30.88 4.05
C GLU A 162 -5.30 31.42 3.36
N ALA A 163 -6.40 30.67 3.44
CA ALA A 163 -7.71 31.03 2.91
C ALA A 163 -8.54 31.80 3.95
#